data_AF-A0A979H083-F1
#
_entry.id   AF-A0A979H083-F1
#
_cell.length_a   1.000
_cell.length_b   1.000
_cell.length_c   1.000
_cell.angle_alpha   90.00
_cell.angle_beta   90.00
_cell.angle_gamma   90.00
#
_symmetry.space_group_name_H-M   'P 1'
#
loop_
_entity.id
_entity.type
_entity.pdbx_description
1 polymer ?
#
loop_
_entity_poly.entity_id
_entity_poly.type
_entity_poly.pdbx_seq_one_letter_code
_entity_poly.pdbx_strand_id
1 'polypeptide(L)' 'MERRSFLMWPMVACFAVMAFASCTTVKEYQKNRLNDAEMVSGNRKVEKTELSFQSYREGSSGANAGKSGGGCGCN' A
#
# COMPACT_ATOMS: atom_id res chain seq x y z
N MET A 1 -31.88 8.17 -22.08
CA MET A 1 -30.52 8.02 -21.50
C MET A 1 -30.48 6.98 -20.38
N GLU A 2 -31.58 6.73 -19.65
CA GLU A 2 -31.59 5.89 -18.44
C GLU A 2 -31.48 4.36 -18.64
N ARG A 3 -31.83 3.85 -19.83
CA ARG A 3 -31.71 2.41 -20.12
C ARG A 3 -30.27 1.94 -20.38
N ARG A 4 -29.37 2.84 -20.82
CA ARG A 4 -27.94 2.52 -21.03
C ARG A 4 -27.19 2.46 -19.69
N SER A 5 -27.50 3.34 -18.75
CA SER A 5 -26.92 3.33 -17.40
C SER A 5 -27.33 2.11 -16.56
N PHE A 6 -28.56 1.63 -16.70
CA PHE A 6 -29.04 0.40 -16.02
C PHE A 6 -28.29 -0.87 -16.47
N LEU A 7 -27.85 -0.95 -17.73
CA LEU A 7 -27.07 -2.08 -18.27
C LEU A 7 -25.57 -1.98 -17.95
N MET A 8 -25.05 -0.76 -17.73
CA MET A 8 -23.64 -0.51 -17.43
C MET A 8 -23.29 -0.82 -15.96
N TRP A 9 -24.22 -0.62 -15.03
CA TRP A 9 -24.02 -0.89 -13.60
C TRP A 9 -23.65 -2.35 -13.27
N PRO A 10 -24.35 -3.39 -13.79
CA PRO A 10 -23.97 -4.77 -13.51
C PRO A 10 -22.60 -5.15 -14.08
N MET A 11 -22.19 -4.55 -15.21
CA MET A 11 -20.89 -4.80 -15.83
C MET A 11 -19.75 -4.23 -14.97
N VAL A 12 -19.93 -3.02 -14.45
CA VAL A 12 -18.98 -2.37 -13.52
C VAL A 12 -18.90 -3.12 -12.19
N ALA A 13 -20.04 -3.55 -11.65
CA ALA A 13 -20.07 -4.35 -10.42
C ALA A 13 -19.35 -5.70 -10.59
N CYS A 14 -19.54 -6.38 -11.71
CA CYS A 14 -18.87 -7.65 -12.01
C CYS A 14 -17.34 -7.47 -12.12
N PHE A 15 -16.90 -6.38 -12.77
CA PHE A 15 -15.46 -6.05 -12.85
C PHE A 15 -14.84 -5.76 -11.49
N ALA A 16 -15.55 -5.04 -10.62
CA ALA A 16 -15.09 -4.77 -9.25
C ALA A 16 -14.93 -6.05 -8.43
N VAL A 17 -15.87 -7.00 -8.51
CA VAL A 17 -15.79 -8.27 -7.79
C VAL A 17 -14.58 -9.11 -8.23
N MET A 18 -14.30 -9.15 -9.55
CA MET A 18 -13.12 -9.87 -10.06
C MET A 18 -11.79 -9.25 -9.60
N ALA A 19 -11.74 -7.93 -9.41
CA ALA A 19 -10.51 -7.25 -8.96
C ALA A 19 -10.11 -7.59 -7.52
N PHE A 20 -11.07 -7.84 -6.63
CA PHE A 20 -10.79 -8.16 -5.22
C PHE A 20 -10.66 -9.67 -4.93
N ALA A 21 -10.94 -10.54 -5.91
CA ALA A 21 -10.90 -11.99 -5.74
C ALA A 21 -9.48 -12.59 -5.63
N SER A 22 -8.43 -11.79 -5.85
CA SER A 22 -7.02 -12.26 -5.85
C SER A 22 -6.33 -12.22 -4.48
N CYS A 23 -6.94 -11.60 -3.47
CA CYS A 23 -6.36 -11.54 -2.12
C CYS A 23 -6.46 -12.91 -1.43
N THR A 24 -5.31 -13.49 -1.07
CA THR A 24 -5.23 -14.77 -0.34
C THR A 24 -4.58 -14.59 1.02
N THR A 25 -5.04 -15.36 2.01
CA THR A 25 -4.44 -15.33 3.35
C THR A 25 -3.21 -16.22 3.40
N VAL A 26 -2.08 -15.66 3.83
CA VAL A 26 -0.81 -16.38 3.97
C VAL A 26 -0.69 -16.93 5.39
N LYS A 27 -0.33 -18.21 5.52
CA LYS A 27 -0.10 -18.83 6.84
C LYS A 27 1.14 -18.20 7.50
N GLU A 28 1.11 -18.04 8.82
CA GLU A 28 2.11 -17.28 9.57
C GLU A 28 3.56 -17.71 9.27
N TYR A 29 3.82 -19.01 9.20
CA TYR A 29 5.16 -19.54 8.93
C TYR A 29 5.67 -19.28 7.50
N GLN A 30 4.78 -19.00 6.53
CA GLN A 30 5.16 -18.63 5.17
C GLN A 30 5.51 -17.15 5.06
N LYS A 31 5.05 -16.31 6.00
CA LYS A 31 5.36 -14.88 6.03
C LYS A 31 6.85 -14.60 6.19
N ASN A 32 7.58 -15.45 6.93
CA ASN A 32 9.04 -15.32 7.04
C ASN A 32 9.78 -15.41 5.69
N ARG A 33 9.18 -16.03 4.66
CA ARG A 33 9.76 -16.07 3.30
C ARG A 33 9.32 -14.89 2.43
N LEU A 34 8.25 -14.20 2.83
CA LEU A 34 7.72 -13.01 2.17
C LEU A 34 8.31 -11.72 2.78
N ASN A 35 8.76 -11.79 4.02
CA ASN A 35 9.29 -10.67 4.79
C ASN A 35 10.70 -10.34 4.30
N ASP A 36 10.79 -9.33 3.44
CA ASP A 36 12.05 -8.71 3.05
C ASP A 36 12.47 -7.64 4.07
N ALA A 37 13.78 -7.52 4.27
CA ALA A 37 14.38 -6.48 5.11
C ALA A 37 14.12 -5.06 4.57
N GLU A 38 13.84 -4.91 3.27
CA GLU A 38 13.45 -3.63 2.66
C GLU A 38 11.97 -3.26 2.87
N MET A 39 11.11 -4.25 3.19
CA MET A 39 9.68 -4.03 3.48
C MET A 39 9.42 -3.59 4.92
N VAL A 40 10.46 -3.55 5.76
CA VAL A 40 10.36 -2.95 7.09
C VAL A 40 10.09 -1.46 6.91
N SER A 41 8.91 -1.00 7.36
CA SER A 41 8.48 0.41 7.33
C SER A 41 9.27 1.23 8.35
N GLY A 42 10.59 1.25 8.25
CA GLY A 42 11.50 1.91 9.18
C GLY A 42 12.71 2.43 8.45
N ASN A 43 13.10 3.67 8.75
CA ASN A 43 14.27 4.27 8.12
C ASN A 43 15.56 3.55 8.49
N ARG A 44 16.33 3.15 7.47
CA ARG A 44 17.75 2.86 7.65
C ARG A 44 18.46 4.15 8.10
N LYS A 45 19.59 4.00 8.78
CA LYS A 45 20.35 5.16 9.32
C LYS A 45 20.74 6.17 8.24
N VAL A 46 21.04 5.69 7.03
CA VAL A 46 21.42 6.51 5.88
C VAL A 46 20.25 7.29 5.27
N GLU A 47 19.02 6.75 5.33
CA GLU A 47 17.82 7.32 4.71
C GLU A 47 17.25 8.52 5.50
N LYS A 48 17.66 8.70 6.76
CA LYS A 48 17.15 9.77 7.62
C LYS A 48 17.49 11.17 7.09
N THR A 49 18.69 11.34 6.54
CA THR A 49 19.13 12.64 6.00
C THR A 49 18.45 12.96 4.68
N GLU A 50 18.25 11.97 3.82
CA GLU A 50 17.54 12.13 2.55
C GLU A 50 16.08 12.49 2.78
N LEU A 51 15.38 11.77 3.65
CA LEU A 51 14.00 12.09 4.00
C LEU A 51 13.86 13.42 4.71
N SER A 52 14.82 13.82 5.55
CA SER A 52 14.79 15.17 6.13
C SER A 52 14.85 16.22 5.03
N PHE A 53 15.74 16.06 4.04
CA PHE A 53 15.83 16.97 2.92
C PHE A 53 14.53 17.04 2.09
N GLN A 54 13.95 15.88 1.73
CA GLN A 54 12.71 15.81 0.96
C GLN A 54 11.53 16.36 1.75
N SER A 55 11.41 16.06 3.05
CA SER A 55 10.37 16.62 3.92
C SER A 55 10.50 18.14 4.04
N TYR A 56 11.71 18.69 4.18
CA TYR A 56 11.90 20.13 4.29
C TYR A 56 11.65 20.87 2.98
N ARG A 57 12.02 20.28 1.83
CA ARG A 57 11.93 20.95 0.53
C ARG A 57 10.59 20.72 -0.18
N GLU A 58 10.06 19.52 -0.09
CA GLU A 58 8.89 19.05 -0.86
C GLU A 58 7.68 18.73 0.03
N GLY A 59 7.84 18.78 1.36
CA GLY A 59 6.76 18.43 2.29
C GLY A 59 6.39 16.95 2.25
N SER A 60 7.24 16.10 1.68
CA SER A 60 6.96 14.67 1.54
C SER A 60 7.01 13.96 2.89
N SER A 61 6.00 13.12 3.17
CA SER A 61 5.98 12.20 4.31
C SER A 61 5.96 10.77 3.76
N GLY A 62 7.04 10.03 4.00
CA GLY A 62 7.18 8.64 3.56
C GLY A 62 6.53 7.64 4.51
N ALA A 63 6.32 6.41 4.05
CA ALA A 63 5.82 5.30 4.87
C ALA A 63 6.91 4.70 5.76
N ASN A 64 7.39 5.50 6.70
CA ASN A 64 8.44 5.14 7.63
C ASN A 64 7.82 5.33 9.01
N ALA A 65 7.53 4.23 9.72
CA ALA A 65 6.79 4.09 10.99
C ALA A 65 7.35 4.91 12.18
N GLY A 66 7.59 6.19 11.95
CA GLY A 66 8.05 7.20 12.88
C GLY A 66 7.05 8.33 12.97
N LYS A 67 7.43 9.43 13.64
CA LYS A 67 6.48 10.52 13.94
C LYS A 67 6.02 11.31 12.70
N SER A 68 6.84 11.32 11.65
CA SER A 68 6.64 12.12 10.43
C SER A 68 6.07 11.31 9.26
N GLY A 69 5.79 10.01 9.44
CA GLY A 69 5.42 9.08 8.39
C GLY A 69 4.62 7.90 8.92
N GLY A 70 3.55 7.51 8.23
CA GLY A 70 2.69 6.38 8.61
C GLY A 70 2.73 5.27 7.56
N GLY A 71 2.69 4.02 7.99
CA GLY A 71 2.61 2.85 7.11
C GLY A 71 1.60 1.85 7.63
N CYS A 72 0.94 1.11 6.74
CA CYS A 72 0.03 0.03 7.12
C CYS A 72 0.74 -1.26 7.55
N GLY A 73 2.08 -1.29 7.52
CA GLY A 73 2.92 -2.39 7.99
C GLY A 73 2.57 -3.73 7.32
N CYS A 74 3.21 -4.03 6.18
CA CYS A 74 2.97 -5.29 5.48
C CYS A 74 3.98 -6.41 5.82
N ASN A 75 4.80 -6.23 6.87
CA ASN A 75 5.75 -7.23 7.37
C ASN A 75 5.09 -8.08 8.49
#